data_AF-A0A4S2C1J3-F1
#
_entry.id   AF-A0A4S2C1J3-F1
#
_cell.length_a   1.000
_cell.length_b   1.000
_cell.length_c   1.000
_cell.angle_alpha   90.00
_cell.angle_beta   90.00
_cell.angle_gamma   90.00
#
_symmetry.space_group_name_H-M   'P 1'
#
loop_
_entity.id
_entity.type
_entity.pdbx_description
1 polymer ?
#
loop_
_entity_poly.entity_id
_entity_poly.type
_entity_poly.pdbx_seq_one_letter_code
_entity_poly.pdbx_strand_id
1 'polypeptide(L)'
;SFLDYNPHNGVLAAVTQLGEVVEVYNLKDSTHVVRIGEHDEPEFKVSDGYGIPTGIMGFSDVQVTDSAIYAVFHGTPFKEIARQSGKLPDGGKYIYVFSLKGEPLYKYVLDHYIYGIWVDEATKTIMAT
;
A
#
# COMPACT_ATOMS: atom_id res chain seq x y z
N SER A 1 8.45 -3.00 -2.93
CA SER A 1 7.66 -3.09 -1.69
C SER A 1 8.08 -1.97 -0.77
N PHE A 2 7.17 -1.54 0.10
CA PHE A 2 7.39 -0.49 1.10
C PHE A 2 7.17 -1.10 2.48
N LEU A 3 7.85 -0.56 3.49
CA LEU A 3 7.73 -1.03 4.87
C LEU A 3 7.89 0.11 5.86
N ASP A 4 7.24 -0.01 7.00
CA ASP A 4 7.45 0.86 8.15
C ASP A 4 7.30 0.08 9.46
N TYR A 5 7.93 0.57 10.51
CA TYR A 5 7.94 -0.05 11.83
C TYR A 5 7.77 0.99 12.93
N ASN A 6 6.79 0.76 13.82
CA ASN A 6 6.60 1.59 14.99
C ASN A 6 7.12 0.87 16.26
N PRO A 7 8.18 1.38 16.91
CA PRO A 7 8.72 0.78 18.12
C PRO A 7 7.81 0.91 19.36
N HIS A 8 6.91 1.89 19.39
CA HIS A 8 5.99 2.09 20.53
C HIS A 8 5.01 0.92 20.64
N ASN A 9 4.40 0.51 19.52
CA ASN A 9 3.47 -0.62 19.50
C ASN A 9 4.14 -1.95 19.10
N GLY A 10 5.31 -1.94 18.46
CA GLY A 10 6.05 -3.13 18.04
C GLY A 10 5.55 -3.73 16.72
N VAL A 11 4.79 -2.97 15.94
CA VAL A 11 4.19 -3.40 14.69
C VAL A 11 5.04 -2.97 13.52
N LEU A 12 5.35 -3.92 12.63
CA LEU A 12 5.93 -3.70 11.32
C LEU A 12 4.86 -4.00 10.26
N ALA A 13 4.67 -3.08 9.32
CA ALA A 13 3.83 -3.29 8.16
C ALA A 13 4.68 -3.29 6.90
N ALA A 14 4.40 -4.21 5.98
CA ALA A 14 4.98 -4.26 4.65
C ALA A 14 3.88 -4.33 3.60
N VAL A 15 4.05 -3.61 2.49
CA VAL A 15 3.06 -3.56 1.40
C VAL A 15 3.74 -3.79 0.05
N THR A 16 3.03 -4.46 -0.86
CA THR A 16 3.56 -4.79 -2.19
C THR A 16 3.30 -3.66 -3.18
N GLN A 17 4.31 -3.37 -4.01
CA GLN A 17 4.17 -2.39 -5.09
C GLN A 17 3.34 -2.95 -6.26
N LEU A 18 3.19 -4.27 -6.33
CA LEU A 18 2.43 -4.99 -7.35
C LEU A 18 1.34 -5.79 -6.64
N GLY A 19 0.16 -5.89 -7.24
CA GLY A 19 -1.00 -6.50 -6.57
C GLY A 19 -1.50 -5.67 -5.38
N GLU A 20 -2.30 -6.27 -4.51
CA GLU A 20 -2.91 -5.61 -3.35
C GLU A 20 -2.65 -6.43 -2.08
N VAL A 21 -1.39 -6.47 -1.62
CA VAL A 21 -1.00 -7.25 -0.44
C VAL A 21 -0.44 -6.34 0.66
N VAL A 22 -0.93 -6.56 1.88
CA VAL A 22 -0.45 -5.96 3.13
C VAL A 22 -0.08 -7.07 4.11
N GLU A 23 1.13 -7.02 4.63
CA GLU A 23 1.64 -7.91 5.66
C GLU A 23 1.86 -7.13 6.95
N VAL A 24 1.33 -7.62 8.06
CA VAL A 24 1.44 -7.00 9.37
C VAL A 24 2.09 -8.00 10.33
N TYR A 25 3.19 -7.58 10.94
CA TYR A 25 3.94 -8.34 11.93
C TYR A 25 3.90 -7.59 13.26
N ASN A 26 3.49 -8.26 14.33
CA ASN A 26 3.72 -7.77 15.68
C ASN A 26 4.94 -8.50 16.25
N LEU A 27 6.05 -7.77 16.39
CA LEU A 27 7.33 -8.35 16.80
C LEU A 27 7.38 -8.65 18.30
N LYS A 28 6.42 -8.17 19.09
CA LYS A 28 6.36 -8.45 20.54
C LYS A 28 5.76 -9.82 20.84
N ASP A 29 4.80 -10.26 20.05
CA ASP A 29 4.11 -11.56 20.22
C ASP A 29 4.29 -12.52 19.04
N SER A 30 5.08 -12.12 18.04
CA SER A 30 5.37 -12.88 16.81
C SER A 30 4.14 -13.20 15.96
N THR A 31 3.03 -12.48 16.11
CA THR A 31 1.88 -12.64 15.23
C THR A 31 2.16 -12.05 13.86
N HIS A 32 1.72 -12.75 12.81
CA HIS A 32 1.85 -12.35 11.41
C HIS A 32 0.50 -12.53 10.72
N VAL A 33 0.06 -11.48 10.04
CA VAL A 33 -1.19 -11.43 9.31
C VAL A 33 -0.91 -10.95 7.90
N VAL A 34 -1.35 -11.73 6.92
CA VAL A 34 -1.36 -11.33 5.50
C VAL A 34 -2.80 -10.97 5.12
N ARG A 35 -2.93 -9.85 4.41
CA ARG A 35 -4.18 -9.39 3.79
C ARG A 35 -3.97 -9.23 2.31
N ILE A 36 -4.85 -9.87 1.55
CA ILE A 36 -4.89 -9.79 0.09
C ILE A 36 -6.22 -9.10 -0.25
N GLY A 37 -6.13 -8.01 -1.01
CA GLY A 37 -7.29 -7.25 -1.47
C GLY A 37 -7.93 -7.84 -2.72
N GLU A 38 -8.77 -7.06 -3.38
CA GLU A 38 -9.56 -7.52 -4.53
C GLU A 38 -8.72 -7.77 -5.79
N HIS A 39 -7.51 -7.20 -5.85
CA HIS A 39 -6.60 -7.34 -6.99
C HIS A 39 -5.51 -8.40 -6.80
N ASP A 40 -5.70 -9.29 -5.82
CA ASP A 40 -4.85 -10.46 -5.55
C ASP A 40 -3.36 -10.12 -5.32
N GLU A 41 -2.53 -11.16 -5.29
CA GLU A 41 -1.08 -11.08 -5.18
C GLU A 41 -0.42 -10.58 -6.50
N PRO A 42 0.87 -10.19 -6.47
CA PRO A 42 1.62 -9.85 -7.68
C PRO A 42 1.52 -10.91 -8.80
N GLU A 43 0.95 -10.53 -9.94
CA GLU A 43 0.88 -11.38 -11.14
C GLU A 43 1.91 -11.01 -12.22
N PHE A 44 2.55 -12.03 -12.80
CA PHE A 44 3.54 -11.85 -13.87
C PHE A 44 3.37 -12.86 -15.00
N LYS A 45 3.76 -12.44 -16.21
CA LYS A 45 4.03 -13.35 -17.34
C LYS A 45 5.50 -13.30 -17.70
N VAL A 46 6.09 -14.46 -17.96
CA VAL A 46 7.46 -14.55 -18.45
C VAL A 46 7.48 -14.33 -19.97
N SER A 47 8.21 -13.33 -20.43
CA SER A 47 8.48 -13.07 -21.85
C SER A 47 9.96 -12.74 -22.01
N ASP A 48 10.66 -13.43 -22.92
CA ASP A 48 12.09 -13.23 -23.19
C ASP A 48 12.98 -13.27 -21.93
N GLY A 49 12.61 -14.07 -20.93
CA GLY A 49 13.32 -14.17 -19.66
C GLY A 49 13.00 -13.07 -18.64
N TYR A 50 12.12 -12.11 -18.98
CA TYR A 50 11.65 -11.06 -18.10
C TYR A 50 10.27 -11.38 -17.51
N GLY A 51 10.08 -11.11 -16.21
CA GLY A 51 8.77 -11.11 -15.56
C GLY A 51 8.05 -9.80 -15.82
N ILE A 52 7.13 -9.80 -16.77
CA ILE A 52 6.31 -8.64 -17.10
C ILE A 52 5.08 -8.63 -16.17
N PRO A 53 4.85 -7.57 -15.37
CA PRO A 53 3.70 -7.53 -14.48
C PRO A 53 2.40 -7.39 -15.28
N THR A 54 1.38 -8.16 -14.92
CA THR A 54 0.08 -8.18 -15.63
C THR A 54 -1.10 -7.70 -14.80
N GLY A 55 -0.95 -7.62 -13.49
CA GLY A 55 -1.98 -7.15 -12.56
C GLY A 55 -2.06 -5.62 -12.48
N ILE A 56 -1.97 -5.11 -11.27
CA ILE A 56 -2.06 -3.67 -10.96
C ILE A 56 -0.77 -3.11 -10.36
N MET A 57 -0.58 -1.80 -10.52
CA MET A 57 0.23 -1.03 -9.58
C MET A 57 -0.50 -0.96 -8.23
N GLY A 58 0.18 -1.42 -7.19
CA GLY A 58 -0.35 -1.61 -5.85
C GLY A 58 -0.09 -0.43 -4.92
N PHE A 59 0.62 -0.68 -3.84
CA PHE A 59 0.95 0.33 -2.83
C PHE A 59 2.24 1.10 -3.17
N SER A 60 2.29 2.39 -2.82
CA SER A 60 3.49 3.23 -3.00
C SER A 60 4.10 3.77 -1.72
N ASP A 61 3.42 3.64 -0.59
CA ASP A 61 3.94 4.03 0.72
C ASP A 61 3.13 3.39 1.85
N VAL A 62 3.73 3.29 3.03
CA VAL A 62 3.08 2.81 4.25
C VAL A 62 3.67 3.49 5.47
N GLN A 63 2.82 3.85 6.43
CA GLN A 63 3.23 4.33 7.74
C GLN A 63 2.45 3.63 8.85
N VAL A 64 3.17 3.13 9.85
CA VAL A 64 2.61 2.57 11.09
C VAL A 64 2.61 3.68 12.14
N THR A 65 1.43 4.18 12.49
CA THR A 65 1.26 5.14 13.59
C THR A 65 1.04 4.42 14.90
N ASP A 66 0.76 5.16 15.98
CA ASP A 66 0.50 4.57 17.28
C ASP A 66 -0.83 3.81 17.33
N SER A 67 -1.83 4.19 16.53
CA SER A 67 -3.15 3.57 16.55
C SER A 67 -3.56 2.81 15.28
N ALA A 68 -2.91 3.06 14.13
CA ALA A 68 -3.31 2.46 12.85
C ALA A 68 -2.13 2.32 11.87
N ILE A 69 -2.41 1.67 10.74
CA ILE A 69 -1.49 1.55 9.60
C ILE A 69 -2.14 2.26 8.43
N TYR A 70 -1.43 3.21 7.83
CA TYR A 70 -1.88 3.98 6.66
C TYR A 70 -1.05 3.57 5.46
N ALA A 71 -1.68 3.28 4.33
CA ALA A 71 -0.97 2.88 3.12
C ALA A 71 -1.53 3.61 1.90
N VAL A 72 -0.64 4.11 1.04
CA VAL A 72 -1.00 4.77 -0.21
C VAL A 72 -1.19 3.72 -1.30
N PHE A 73 -2.35 3.72 -1.95
CA PHE A 73 -2.73 2.69 -2.93
C PHE A 73 -3.11 3.29 -4.29
N HIS A 74 -2.58 2.69 -5.36
CA HIS A 74 -2.83 3.06 -6.75
C HIS A 74 -4.09 2.36 -7.29
N GLY A 75 -4.04 1.03 -7.40
CA GLY A 75 -5.13 0.23 -7.98
C GLY A 75 -5.23 0.29 -9.51
N THR A 76 -4.22 0.85 -10.18
CA THR A 76 -4.26 1.08 -11.64
C THR A 76 -3.73 -0.16 -12.39
N PRO A 77 -4.50 -0.76 -13.31
CA PRO A 77 -4.05 -1.92 -14.10
C PRO A 77 -2.88 -1.59 -15.04
N PHE A 78 -1.87 -2.46 -15.12
CA PHE A 78 -0.71 -2.25 -16.00
C PHE A 78 -1.08 -2.12 -17.48
N LYS A 79 -2.13 -2.83 -17.93
CA LYS A 79 -2.66 -2.70 -19.29
C LYS A 79 -3.11 -1.27 -19.63
N GLU A 80 -3.60 -0.52 -18.63
CA GLU A 80 -4.06 0.86 -18.81
C GLU A 80 -2.87 1.83 -18.81
N ILE A 81 -1.90 1.61 -17.91
CA ILE A 81 -0.63 2.35 -17.87
C ILE A 81 0.07 2.26 -19.23
N ALA A 82 0.19 1.04 -19.78
CA ALA A 82 0.82 0.80 -21.07
C ALA A 82 0.05 1.47 -22.23
N ARG A 83 -1.29 1.34 -22.25
CA ARG A 83 -2.14 1.91 -23.31
C ARG A 83 -2.08 3.44 -23.35
N GLN A 84 -1.92 4.08 -22.20
CA GLN A 84 -1.90 5.54 -22.12
C GLN A 84 -0.50 6.15 -22.22
N SER A 85 0.55 5.34 -22.41
CA SER A 85 1.95 5.80 -22.54
C SER A 85 2.34 6.81 -21.43
N GLY A 86 1.88 6.58 -20.20
CA GLY A 86 2.17 7.47 -19.05
C GLY A 86 1.34 8.76 -18.99
N LYS A 87 0.27 8.90 -19.78
CA LYS A 87 -0.66 10.05 -19.68
C LYS A 87 -1.67 9.96 -18.54
N LEU A 88 -1.73 8.82 -17.84
CA LEU A 88 -2.52 8.70 -16.62
C LEU A 88 -1.89 9.56 -15.52
N PRO A 89 -2.70 10.15 -14.63
CA PRO A 89 -2.18 10.66 -13.37
C PRO A 89 -1.43 9.52 -12.66
N ASP A 90 -0.16 9.76 -12.35
CA ASP A 90 0.70 8.80 -11.67
C ASP A 90 0.64 9.04 -10.16
N GLY A 91 0.73 7.97 -9.37
CA GLY A 91 0.57 7.99 -7.92
C GLY A 91 -0.66 7.23 -7.41
N GLY A 92 -0.75 7.17 -6.09
CA GLY A 92 -1.86 6.59 -5.35
C GLY A 92 -3.06 7.52 -5.30
N LYS A 93 -4.25 6.97 -5.57
CA LYS A 93 -5.54 7.68 -5.49
C LYS A 93 -6.25 7.44 -4.16
N TYR A 94 -5.76 6.48 -3.37
CA TYR A 94 -6.42 6.05 -2.15
C TYR A 94 -5.44 6.02 -0.98
N ILE A 95 -5.96 6.29 0.22
CA ILE A 95 -5.30 5.94 1.48
C ILE A 95 -6.11 4.85 2.14
N TYR A 96 -5.49 3.70 2.32
CA TYR A 96 -6.05 2.58 3.07
C TYR A 96 -5.64 2.72 4.53
N VAL A 97 -6.57 2.45 5.43
CA VAL A 97 -6.31 2.43 6.87
C VAL A 97 -6.62 1.06 7.42
N PHE A 98 -5.66 0.47 8.10
CA PHE A 98 -5.80 -0.80 8.79
C PHE A 98 -5.61 -0.62 10.29
N SER A 99 -6.21 -1.52 11.08
CA SER A 99 -5.85 -1.66 12.49
C SER A 99 -4.43 -2.20 12.62
N LEU A 100 -3.83 -2.06 13.80
CA LEU A 100 -2.53 -2.66 14.12
C LEU A 100 -2.50 -4.20 14.01
N LYS A 101 -3.67 -4.86 13.85
CA LYS A 101 -3.81 -6.30 13.60
C LYS A 101 -4.05 -6.62 12.11
N GLY A 102 -3.97 -5.62 11.24
CA GLY A 102 -4.21 -5.76 9.81
C GLY A 102 -5.69 -5.90 9.44
N GLU A 103 -6.64 -5.43 10.25
CA GLU A 103 -8.06 -5.39 9.84
C GLU A 103 -8.32 -4.12 9.04
N PRO A 104 -9.00 -4.17 7.88
CA PRO A 104 -9.34 -2.98 7.13
C PRO A 104 -10.34 -2.12 7.91
N LEU A 105 -10.04 -0.83 8.06
CA LEU A 105 -10.87 0.14 8.77
C LEU A 105 -11.53 1.13 7.81
N TYR A 106 -10.72 1.79 6.98
CA TYR A 106 -11.19 2.84 6.08
C TYR A 106 -10.43 2.83 4.75
N LYS A 107 -11.09 3.35 3.72
CA LYS A 107 -10.49 3.64 2.41
C LYS A 107 -10.88 5.05 2.00
N TYR A 108 -9.95 5.99 2.08
CA TYR A 108 -10.16 7.36 1.64
C TYR A 108 -9.90 7.47 0.14
N VAL A 109 -10.74 8.25 -0.54
CA VAL A 109 -10.56 8.60 -1.96
C VAL A 109 -10.02 10.02 -2.00
N LEU A 110 -8.89 10.20 -2.68
CA LEU A 110 -8.23 11.49 -2.80
C LEU A 110 -8.71 12.24 -4.06
N ASP A 111 -8.66 13.56 -3.99
CA ASP A 111 -8.89 14.45 -5.13
C ASP A 111 -7.61 14.66 -5.97
N HIS A 112 -6.44 14.37 -5.39
CA HIS A 112 -5.12 14.40 -6.03
C HIS A 112 -4.38 13.07 -5.83
N TYR A 113 -3.52 12.75 -6.79
CA TYR A 113 -2.67 11.56 -6.74
C TYR A 113 -1.40 11.89 -5.94
N ILE A 114 -0.98 10.97 -5.08
CA ILE A 114 0.15 11.15 -4.16
C ILE A 114 1.06 9.93 -4.17
N TYR A 115 2.35 10.09 -3.87
CA TYR A 115 3.27 8.96 -3.75
C TYR A 115 3.51 8.53 -2.33
N GLY A 116 3.60 9.49 -1.42
CA GLY A 116 3.95 9.26 -0.02
C GLY A 116 3.10 10.06 0.94
N ILE A 117 3.09 9.62 2.20
CA ILE A 117 2.37 10.25 3.29
C ILE A 117 3.23 10.38 4.54
N TRP A 118 2.91 11.39 5.33
CA TRP A 118 3.27 11.45 6.74
C TRP A 118 2.02 11.78 7.57
N VAL A 119 1.75 10.94 8.57
CA VAL A 119 0.55 10.99 9.39
C VAL A 119 0.92 11.37 10.83
N ASP A 120 0.24 12.39 11.34
CA ASP A 120 0.22 12.78 12.74
C ASP A 120 -1.19 12.67 13.30
N GLU A 121 -1.40 11.66 14.13
CA GLU A 121 -2.70 11.36 14.72
C GLU A 121 -3.09 12.33 15.84
N ALA A 122 -2.10 12.97 16.50
CA ALA A 122 -2.35 13.91 17.58
C ALA A 122 -2.95 15.21 17.03
N THR A 123 -2.43 15.69 15.89
CA THR A 123 -2.96 16.86 15.20
C THR A 123 -4.02 16.52 14.16
N LYS A 124 -4.25 15.23 13.88
CA LYS A 124 -5.15 14.71 12.83
C LYS A 124 -4.78 15.24 11.44
N THR A 125 -3.48 15.27 11.16
CA THR A 125 -2.92 15.81 9.92
C THR A 125 -2.30 14.69 9.09
N ILE A 126 -2.56 14.71 7.79
CA ILE A 126 -1.83 13.91 6.81
C ILE A 126 -1.17 14.89 5.84
N MET A 127 0.16 14.82 5.77
CA MET A 127 0.95 15.49 4.73
C MET A 127 1.22 14.50 3.61
N ALA A 128 1.20 14.94 2.36
CA ALA A 128 1.40 14.10 1.19
C ALA A 128 2.25 14.81 0.13
N THR A 129 2.96 14.03 -0.69
CA THR A 129 3.83 14.49 -1.79
C THR A 129 3.46 13.86 -3.12
#